data_AF-A0A8J3LVZ5-F1
#
_entry.id   AF-A0A8J3LVZ5-F1
#
_cell.length_a   1.000
_cell.length_b   1.000
_cell.length_c   1.000
_cell.angle_alpha   90.00
_cell.angle_beta   90.00
_cell.angle_gamma   90.00
#
_symmetry.space_group_name_H-M   'P 1'
#
loop_
_entity.id
_entity.type
_entity.pdbx_description
1 polymer ?
#
loop_
_entity_poly.entity_id
_entity_poly.type
_entity_poly.pdbx_seq_one_letter_code
_entity_poly.pdbx_strand_id
1 'polypeptide(L)'
;MEAGAAERMGAGAAERMGAGAAMSGRERARHWRHPGLPGVDLLDARYVRKTFARHTHESFVIAAITSGVEEFHHRDSIERAGAGHLALVNPDTVHTGQAGVPEGWTYSVIYPSAAVVGEIAAETTSIRGNPGFSVAVTHDPHAVRLITQVLRAADGQNALAADTMLRLVVARLLRSSGTSLPARPARAAAPRDASRAREILESRMAAPPSLRELAAELGAGPFALLRAFRDAYGMPPHAWLTDARVRRARHLLDSGVSPADAAVTVGFTDQPHLNRHFTRIVGVPPGAYRRERKNVQDTRKAADLTSAG
;
A
#
# COMPACT_ATOMS: atom_id res chain seq x y z
N MET A 1 -23.41 7.42 -72.82
CA MET A 1 -24.01 6.23 -72.19
C MET A 1 -22.95 5.63 -71.29
N GLU A 2 -22.76 6.21 -70.11
CA GLU A 2 -23.50 5.95 -68.86
C GLU A 2 -22.98 4.72 -68.10
N ALA A 3 -22.48 5.04 -66.89
CA ALA A 3 -22.54 4.31 -65.63
C ALA A 3 -22.14 2.82 -65.58
N GLY A 4 -21.11 2.52 -64.77
CA GLY A 4 -20.75 1.15 -64.42
C GLY A 4 -19.71 1.04 -63.30
N ALA A 5 -20.12 1.37 -62.09
CA ALA A 5 -19.66 0.82 -60.80
C ALA A 5 -18.16 0.91 -60.43
N ALA A 6 -17.93 1.80 -59.46
CA ALA A 6 -16.82 1.75 -58.54
C ALA A 6 -16.87 0.47 -57.69
N GLU A 7 -15.77 -0.28 -57.65
CA GLU A 7 -15.32 -1.09 -56.50
C GLU A 7 -14.00 -1.76 -56.87
N ARG A 8 -13.18 -2.08 -55.85
CA ARG A 8 -11.84 -2.70 -55.92
C ARG A 8 -10.65 -1.74 -55.97
N MET A 9 -10.58 -0.87 -54.96
CA MET A 9 -9.29 -0.48 -54.38
C MET A 9 -9.43 -0.42 -52.85
N GLY A 10 -9.27 -1.56 -52.19
CA GLY A 10 -9.34 -1.63 -50.73
C GLY A 10 -9.10 -3.05 -50.22
N ALA A 11 -7.83 -3.42 -50.03
CA ALA A 11 -7.46 -4.59 -49.22
C ALA A 11 -5.96 -4.66 -48.83
N GLY A 12 -5.07 -3.83 -49.40
CA GLY A 12 -3.61 -4.06 -49.26
C GLY A 12 -2.84 -3.21 -48.24
N ALA A 13 -3.43 -2.17 -47.65
CA ALA A 13 -2.67 -1.18 -46.86
C ALA A 13 -3.06 -1.10 -45.37
N ALA A 14 -4.11 -1.79 -44.93
CA ALA A 14 -4.57 -1.75 -43.53
C ALA A 14 -3.93 -2.83 -42.62
N GLU A 15 -3.30 -3.86 -43.19
CA GLU A 15 -2.78 -4.99 -42.41
C GLU A 15 -1.34 -4.84 -41.91
N ARG A 16 -0.62 -3.77 -42.26
CA ARG A 16 0.76 -3.51 -41.79
C ARG A 16 0.89 -2.40 -40.75
N MET A 17 -0.22 -1.89 -40.23
CA MET A 17 -0.23 -0.99 -39.06
C MET A 17 -0.84 -1.63 -37.80
N GLY A 18 -1.27 -2.90 -37.88
CA GLY A 18 -1.90 -3.65 -36.78
C GLY A 18 -0.97 -4.41 -35.83
N ALA A 19 0.35 -4.36 -36.03
CA ALA A 19 1.32 -5.11 -35.22
C ALA A 19 2.08 -4.27 -34.17
N GLY A 20 1.89 -2.94 -34.16
CA GLY A 20 2.57 -2.01 -33.25
C GLY A 20 1.80 -1.61 -31.99
N ALA A 21 0.49 -1.92 -31.91
CA ALA A 21 -0.39 -1.45 -30.82
C ALA A 21 -0.69 -2.49 -29.73
N ALA A 22 -0.20 -3.73 -29.88
CA ALA A 22 -0.48 -4.84 -28.95
C ALA A 22 0.59 -5.03 -27.84
N MET A 23 1.36 -3.99 -27.51
CA MET A 23 2.30 -3.98 -26.38
C MET A 23 1.93 -2.99 -25.26
N SER A 24 0.72 -2.43 -25.31
CA SER A 24 0.12 -1.59 -24.27
C SER A 24 -0.91 -2.41 -23.47
N GLY A 25 -0.62 -2.82 -22.23
CA GLY A 25 -1.72 -3.30 -21.36
C GLY A 25 -1.46 -4.31 -20.24
N ARG A 26 -0.22 -4.73 -19.95
CA ARG A 26 0.03 -5.61 -18.79
C ARG A 26 0.22 -4.81 -17.50
N GLU A 27 -0.64 -5.07 -16.52
CA GLU A 27 -0.39 -4.68 -15.13
C GLU A 27 0.86 -5.41 -14.63
N ARG A 28 1.69 -4.70 -13.86
CA ARG A 28 2.88 -5.26 -13.21
C ARG A 28 2.99 -4.68 -11.82
N ALA A 29 3.46 -5.48 -10.87
CA ALA A 29 3.71 -5.03 -9.52
C ALA A 29 4.81 -5.88 -8.90
N ARG A 30 5.79 -5.25 -8.26
CA ARG A 30 6.81 -5.91 -7.47
C ARG A 30 6.90 -5.22 -6.12
N HIS A 31 6.73 -5.99 -5.05
CA HIS A 31 6.79 -5.51 -3.68
C HIS A 31 7.92 -6.22 -2.92
N TRP A 32 8.96 -5.51 -2.50
CA TRP A 32 10.16 -6.11 -1.92
C TRP A 32 10.70 -5.31 -0.73
N ARG A 33 11.78 -5.81 -0.14
CA ARG A 33 12.59 -5.12 0.87
C ARG A 33 14.04 -5.17 0.41
N HIS A 34 14.84 -4.21 0.84
CA HIS A 34 16.28 -4.24 0.65
C HIS A 34 16.96 -4.46 2.02
N PRO A 35 17.95 -5.38 2.15
CA PRO A 35 18.62 -5.63 3.43
C PRO A 35 19.19 -4.37 4.08
N GLY A 36 19.75 -3.48 3.26
CA GLY A 36 20.34 -2.19 3.68
C GLY A 36 19.33 -1.05 3.90
N LEU A 37 18.02 -1.30 3.81
CA LEU A 37 16.97 -0.34 4.14
C LEU A 37 16.02 -0.97 5.19
N PRO A 38 16.48 -1.18 6.43
CA PRO A 38 15.64 -1.78 7.46
C PRO A 38 14.40 -0.91 7.73
N GLY A 39 13.24 -1.55 7.88
CA GLY A 39 11.99 -0.85 8.16
C GLY A 39 11.39 -0.10 6.96
N VAL A 40 11.82 -0.40 5.73
CA VAL A 40 11.26 0.19 4.51
C VAL A 40 10.86 -0.89 3.51
N ASP A 41 9.58 -0.94 3.15
CA ASP A 41 9.10 -1.74 2.01
C ASP A 41 9.15 -0.88 0.74
N LEU A 42 9.32 -1.52 -0.42
CA LEU A 42 9.37 -0.89 -1.73
C LEU A 42 8.32 -1.51 -2.64
N LEU A 43 7.65 -0.69 -3.46
CA LEU A 43 6.75 -1.15 -4.53
C LEU A 43 7.02 -0.38 -5.82
N ASP A 44 7.25 -1.10 -6.91
CA ASP A 44 7.15 -0.55 -8.27
C ASP A 44 5.97 -1.21 -8.97
N ALA A 45 5.06 -0.41 -9.52
CA ALA A 45 3.89 -0.97 -10.19
C ALA A 45 3.34 -0.10 -11.31
N ARG A 46 2.63 -0.78 -12.21
CA ARG A 46 1.66 -0.19 -13.13
C ARG A 46 0.35 -0.93 -13.00
N TYR A 47 -0.71 -0.18 -12.80
CA TYR A 47 -2.07 -0.68 -12.70
C TYR A 47 -2.97 0.02 -13.71
N VAL A 48 -3.98 -0.70 -14.20
CA VAL A 48 -4.96 -0.20 -15.18
C VAL A 48 -6.37 -0.50 -14.69
N ARG A 49 -6.64 -1.75 -14.30
CA ARG A 49 -7.95 -2.21 -13.81
C ARG A 49 -7.97 -2.42 -12.30
N LYS A 50 -6.80 -2.38 -11.65
CA LYS A 50 -6.70 -2.52 -10.21
C LYS A 50 -7.55 -1.49 -9.47
N THR A 51 -8.33 -1.99 -8.53
CA THR A 51 -8.93 -1.18 -7.46
C THR A 51 -8.47 -1.76 -6.13
N PHE A 52 -7.78 -0.96 -5.34
CA PHE A 52 -7.44 -1.26 -3.96
C PHE A 52 -8.68 -1.13 -3.09
N ALA A 53 -8.93 -2.15 -2.27
CA ALA A 53 -9.98 -2.09 -1.27
C ALA A 53 -9.73 -0.94 -0.30
N ARG A 54 -10.76 -0.56 0.46
CA ARG A 54 -10.56 0.25 1.67
C ARG A 54 -9.64 -0.52 2.64
N HIS A 55 -8.50 0.07 3.01
CA HIS A 55 -7.47 -0.56 3.84
C HIS A 55 -6.62 0.48 4.59
N THR A 56 -5.73 0.01 5.47
CA THR A 56 -4.71 0.82 6.14
C THR A 56 -3.32 0.20 6.00
N HIS A 57 -2.29 0.97 6.35
CA HIS A 57 -0.91 0.47 6.50
C HIS A 57 -0.37 0.86 7.88
N GLU A 58 0.51 0.03 8.43
CA GLU A 58 1.27 0.35 9.66
C GLU A 58 2.45 1.30 9.38
N SER A 59 2.86 1.38 8.12
CA SER A 59 3.92 2.27 7.62
C SER A 59 3.30 3.44 6.86
N PHE A 60 4.12 4.47 6.60
CA PHE A 60 3.74 5.52 5.67
C PHE A 60 3.59 4.94 4.26
N VAL A 61 2.79 5.59 3.42
CA VAL A 61 2.81 5.41 1.97
C VAL A 61 3.30 6.71 1.37
N ILE A 62 4.42 6.66 0.65
CA ILE A 62 4.92 7.80 -0.11
C ILE A 62 5.08 7.32 -1.56
N ALA A 63 4.06 7.59 -2.37
CA ALA A 63 3.94 7.09 -3.74
C ALA A 63 4.26 8.19 -4.75
N ALA A 64 5.33 8.01 -5.52
CA ALA A 64 5.72 8.88 -6.62
C ALA A 64 5.03 8.46 -7.92
N ILE A 65 4.11 9.28 -8.42
CA ILE A 65 3.40 9.01 -9.66
C ILE A 65 4.27 9.44 -10.84
N THR A 66 4.61 8.48 -11.70
CA THR A 66 5.50 8.70 -12.86
C THR A 66 4.74 8.79 -14.19
N SER A 67 3.53 8.21 -14.26
CA SER A 67 2.65 8.29 -15.43
C SER A 67 1.21 8.01 -15.01
N GLY A 68 0.25 8.58 -15.75
CA GLY A 68 -1.18 8.40 -15.49
C GLY A 68 -1.67 9.15 -14.26
N VAL A 69 -2.79 8.70 -13.70
CA VAL A 69 -3.42 9.32 -12.52
C VAL A 69 -3.89 8.24 -11.55
N GLU A 70 -3.41 8.32 -10.30
CA GLU A 70 -4.00 7.60 -9.18
C GLU A 70 -5.14 8.44 -8.60
N GLU A 71 -6.29 7.83 -8.41
CA GLU A 71 -7.41 8.38 -7.67
C GLU A 71 -7.66 7.54 -6.43
N PHE A 72 -7.85 8.18 -5.28
CA PHE A 72 -8.04 7.45 -4.03
C PHE A 72 -8.95 8.22 -3.07
N HIS A 73 -9.82 7.49 -2.39
CA HIS A 73 -10.51 8.04 -1.23
C HIS A 73 -9.50 8.14 -0.09
N HIS A 74 -9.42 9.31 0.54
CA HIS A 74 -8.57 9.55 1.70
C HIS A 74 -9.36 10.41 2.67
N ARG A 75 -9.63 9.87 3.87
CA ARG A 75 -10.59 10.47 4.81
C ARG A 75 -11.95 10.68 4.13
N ASP A 76 -12.43 11.92 4.05
CA ASP A 76 -13.73 12.30 3.49
C ASP A 76 -13.63 12.91 2.08
N SER A 77 -12.43 12.95 1.48
CA SER A 77 -12.20 13.46 0.12
C SER A 77 -11.79 12.35 -0.85
N ILE A 78 -12.00 12.64 -2.14
CA ILE A 78 -11.37 11.90 -3.24
C ILE A 78 -10.21 12.74 -3.72
N GLU A 79 -9.02 12.17 -3.66
CA GLU A 79 -7.77 12.80 -4.07
C GLU A 79 -7.33 12.25 -5.42
N ARG A 80 -6.66 13.08 -6.23
CA ARG A 80 -6.09 12.68 -7.53
C ARG A 80 -4.64 13.11 -7.62
N ALA A 81 -3.75 12.14 -7.84
CA ALA A 81 -2.31 12.36 -8.03
C ALA A 81 -1.91 11.95 -9.45
N GLY A 82 -1.56 12.93 -10.28
CA GLY A 82 -1.04 12.70 -11.63
C GLY A 82 0.48 12.60 -11.66
N ALA A 83 1.06 12.35 -12.83
CA ALA A 83 2.52 12.38 -13.02
C ALA A 83 3.16 13.65 -12.41
N GLY A 84 4.29 13.48 -11.71
CA GLY A 84 4.97 14.57 -10.99
C GLY A 84 4.40 14.86 -9.59
N HIS A 85 3.29 14.23 -9.21
CA HIS A 85 2.74 14.31 -7.86
C HIS A 85 3.21 13.14 -6.99
N LEU A 86 3.14 13.38 -5.69
CA LEU A 86 3.23 12.38 -4.64
C LEU A 86 1.87 12.16 -4.00
N ALA A 87 1.47 10.92 -3.81
CA ALA A 87 0.41 10.55 -2.88
C ALA A 87 1.03 10.16 -1.53
N LEU A 88 0.58 10.80 -0.46
CA LEU A 88 1.08 10.68 0.90
C LEU A 88 -0.03 10.14 1.80
N VAL A 89 0.23 9.01 2.45
CA VAL A 89 -0.71 8.41 3.42
C VAL A 89 0.02 8.12 4.71
N ASN A 90 -0.50 8.68 5.82
CA ASN A 90 0.03 8.42 7.15
C ASN A 90 -0.35 7.01 7.64
N PRO A 91 0.41 6.42 8.58
CA PRO A 91 0.03 5.15 9.21
C PRO A 91 -1.40 5.16 9.76
N ASP A 92 -2.03 3.98 9.76
CA ASP A 92 -3.41 3.74 10.21
C ASP A 92 -4.48 4.59 9.50
N THR A 93 -4.14 5.28 8.40
CA THR A 93 -5.09 6.11 7.66
C THR A 93 -5.84 5.29 6.61
N VAL A 94 -7.16 5.30 6.71
CA VAL A 94 -8.04 4.58 5.78
C VAL A 94 -8.02 5.23 4.40
N HIS A 95 -7.70 4.43 3.38
CA HIS A 95 -7.68 4.89 2.00
C HIS A 95 -8.02 3.78 1.01
N THR A 96 -8.23 4.16 -0.26
CA THR A 96 -8.37 3.25 -1.41
C THR A 96 -7.28 3.56 -2.45
N GLY A 97 -7.44 3.08 -3.68
CA GLY A 97 -6.61 3.45 -4.82
C GLY A 97 -7.17 2.84 -6.11
N GLN A 98 -7.29 3.63 -7.16
CA GLN A 98 -7.79 3.21 -8.47
C GLN A 98 -7.23 4.10 -9.56
N ALA A 99 -7.44 3.70 -10.82
CA ALA A 99 -7.08 4.52 -11.96
C ALA A 99 -8.03 5.71 -12.05
N GLY A 100 -7.49 6.93 -12.10
CA GLY A 100 -8.24 8.15 -12.37
C GLY A 100 -8.40 8.46 -13.87
N VAL A 101 -7.80 7.65 -14.74
CA VAL A 101 -7.83 7.74 -16.21
C VAL A 101 -7.74 6.33 -16.86
N PRO A 102 -8.24 6.11 -18.09
CA PRO A 102 -8.29 4.78 -18.73
C PRO A 102 -6.93 4.09 -18.92
N GLU A 103 -5.85 4.85 -19.08
CA GLU A 103 -4.50 4.33 -19.29
C GLU A 103 -3.89 3.71 -18.02
N GLY A 104 -4.53 3.94 -16.88
CA GLY A 104 -4.06 3.52 -15.57
C GLY A 104 -3.08 4.51 -14.95
N TRP A 105 -2.23 4.00 -14.06
CA TRP A 105 -1.14 4.76 -13.44
C TRP A 105 0.09 3.91 -13.20
N THR A 106 1.25 4.55 -13.16
CA THR A 106 2.54 3.94 -12.84
C THR A 106 3.19 4.71 -11.71
N TYR A 107 3.67 4.00 -10.70
CA TYR A 107 4.27 4.62 -9.53
C TYR A 107 5.45 3.86 -8.95
N SER A 108 6.25 4.56 -8.16
CA SER A 108 7.28 4.02 -7.29
C SER A 108 6.94 4.42 -5.87
N VAL A 109 6.87 3.47 -4.95
CA VAL A 109 6.40 3.70 -3.57
C VAL A 109 7.46 3.24 -2.59
N ILE A 110 7.72 4.08 -1.60
CA ILE A 110 8.44 3.72 -0.38
C ILE A 110 7.45 3.66 0.78
N TYR A 111 7.60 2.64 1.63
CA TYR A 111 6.81 2.48 2.84
C TYR A 111 7.72 2.52 4.08
N PRO A 112 8.25 3.69 4.46
CA PRO A 112 9.05 3.79 5.66
C PRO A 112 8.17 3.59 6.90
N SER A 113 8.66 2.79 7.84
CA SER A 113 8.03 2.61 9.14
C SER A 113 7.97 3.94 9.92
N ALA A 114 7.08 4.00 10.91
CA ALA A 114 6.99 5.17 11.78
C ALA A 114 8.29 5.48 12.53
N ALA A 115 9.08 4.45 12.87
CA ALA A 115 10.40 4.63 13.48
C ALA A 115 11.37 5.36 12.54
N VAL A 116 11.48 4.91 11.28
CA VAL A 116 12.36 5.53 10.28
C VAL A 116 11.98 7.01 10.03
N VAL A 117 10.69 7.30 9.88
CA VAL A 117 10.23 8.71 9.71
C VAL A 117 10.49 9.53 10.98
N GLY A 118 10.29 8.93 12.16
CA GLY A 118 10.57 9.55 13.46
C GLY A 118 12.03 9.96 13.64
N GLU A 119 12.96 9.06 13.31
CA GLU A 119 14.40 9.31 13.35
C GLU A 119 14.79 10.48 12.43
N ILE A 120 14.34 10.45 11.17
CA ILE A 120 14.63 11.52 10.20
C ILE A 120 14.01 12.84 10.64
N ALA A 121 12.79 12.83 11.19
CA ALA A 121 12.13 14.03 11.68
C ALA A 121 12.90 14.67 12.84
N ALA A 122 13.40 13.86 13.78
CA ALA A 122 14.17 14.32 14.92
C ALA A 122 15.51 14.97 14.54
N GLU A 123 16.16 14.46 13.49
CA GLU A 123 17.43 14.99 12.99
C GLU A 123 17.28 16.24 12.11
N THR A 124 16.18 16.34 11.36
CA THR A 124 16.10 17.28 10.23
C THR A 124 15.00 18.35 10.35
N THR A 125 14.17 18.28 11.39
CA THR A 125 13.03 19.18 11.60
C THR A 125 12.84 19.57 13.06
N SER A 126 11.95 20.53 13.31
CA SER A 126 11.51 20.91 14.66
C SER A 126 10.19 20.23 15.07
N ILE A 127 9.71 19.24 14.32
CA ILE A 127 8.45 18.54 14.59
C ILE A 127 8.61 17.71 15.87
N ARG A 128 7.80 18.00 16.89
CA ARG A 128 7.77 17.23 18.14
C ARG A 128 6.62 16.23 18.12
N GLY A 129 6.77 15.11 18.81
CA GLY A 129 5.73 14.09 18.95
C GLY A 129 5.68 13.13 17.76
N ASN A 130 4.51 12.94 17.17
CA ASN A 130 4.29 11.96 16.11
C ASN A 130 4.35 12.64 14.73
N PRO A 131 5.48 12.59 13.99
CA PRO A 131 5.58 13.25 12.70
C PRO A 131 4.67 12.59 11.66
N GLY A 132 4.16 13.37 10.72
CA GLY A 132 3.48 12.88 9.53
C GLY A 132 3.16 14.01 8.56
N PHE A 133 2.39 13.72 7.52
CA PHE A 133 2.07 14.68 6.46
C PHE A 133 0.69 15.30 6.66
N SER A 134 0.59 16.62 6.48
CA SER A 134 -0.67 17.38 6.58
C SER A 134 -1.52 17.31 5.31
N VAL A 135 -0.91 16.98 4.17
CA VAL A 135 -1.55 16.88 2.85
C VAL A 135 -1.51 15.44 2.35
N ALA A 136 -2.53 15.07 1.55
CA ALA A 136 -2.62 13.76 0.91
C ALA A 136 -1.94 13.72 -0.46
N VAL A 137 -1.88 14.86 -1.15
CA VAL A 137 -1.24 15.00 -2.47
C VAL A 137 -0.38 16.26 -2.48
N THR A 138 0.81 16.16 -3.08
CA THR A 138 1.66 17.32 -3.34
C THR A 138 2.35 17.19 -4.69
N HIS A 139 2.53 18.31 -5.40
CA HIS A 139 3.29 18.35 -6.65
C HIS A 139 4.75 18.66 -6.36
N ASP A 140 5.61 17.64 -6.47
CA ASP A 140 7.06 17.79 -6.31
C ASP A 140 7.80 16.82 -7.26
N PRO A 141 8.04 17.24 -8.51
CA PRO A 141 8.75 16.42 -9.49
C PRO A 141 10.17 16.03 -9.07
N HIS A 142 10.81 16.80 -8.19
CA HIS A 142 12.14 16.48 -7.70
C HIS A 142 12.09 15.32 -6.70
N ALA A 143 11.17 15.37 -5.74
CA ALA A 143 10.94 14.27 -4.80
C ALA A 143 10.46 12.99 -5.51
N VAL A 144 9.63 13.11 -6.56
CA VAL A 144 9.28 11.97 -7.44
C VAL A 144 10.53 11.31 -8.03
N ARG A 145 11.46 12.11 -8.58
CA ARG A 145 12.72 11.58 -9.11
C ARG A 145 13.57 10.90 -8.04
N LEU A 146 13.69 11.50 -6.85
CA LEU A 146 14.45 10.91 -5.74
C LEU A 146 13.88 9.55 -5.34
N ILE A 147 12.56 9.41 -5.22
CA ILE A 147 11.93 8.12 -4.89
C ILE A 147 12.20 7.07 -5.97
N THR A 148 12.05 7.42 -7.25
CA THR A 148 12.42 6.49 -8.33
C THR A 148 13.90 6.09 -8.26
N GLN A 149 14.79 7.01 -7.89
CA GLN A 149 16.21 6.70 -7.70
C GLN A 149 16.49 5.82 -6.47
N VAL A 150 15.74 5.97 -5.36
CA VAL A 150 15.79 5.06 -4.21
C VAL A 150 15.52 3.62 -4.66
N LEU A 151 14.43 3.41 -5.40
CA LEU A 151 14.05 2.07 -5.88
C LEU A 151 15.11 1.51 -6.84
N ARG A 152 15.63 2.32 -7.78
CA ARG A 152 16.69 1.90 -8.71
C ARG A 152 17.98 1.52 -7.99
N ALA A 153 18.42 2.32 -7.02
CA ALA A 153 19.62 2.04 -6.23
C ALA A 153 19.45 0.78 -5.38
N ALA A 154 18.27 0.58 -4.77
CA ALA A 154 17.96 -0.63 -4.03
C ALA A 154 17.93 -1.87 -4.93
N ASP A 155 17.41 -1.76 -6.17
CA ASP A 155 17.41 -2.87 -7.11
C ASP A 155 18.84 -3.23 -7.56
N GLY A 156 19.66 -2.21 -7.83
CA GLY A 156 21.09 -2.33 -8.15
C GLY A 156 22.00 -2.65 -6.97
N GLN A 157 21.47 -3.05 -5.81
CA GLN A 157 22.21 -3.40 -4.59
C GLN A 157 23.13 -2.29 -4.04
N ASN A 158 22.86 -1.02 -4.35
CA ASN A 158 23.59 0.12 -3.82
C ASN A 158 22.89 0.68 -2.58
N ALA A 159 23.12 0.02 -1.44
CA ALA A 159 22.50 0.35 -0.16
C ALA A 159 22.75 1.81 0.26
N LEU A 160 23.99 2.29 0.14
CA LEU A 160 24.37 3.64 0.57
C LEU A 160 23.63 4.72 -0.22
N ALA A 161 23.58 4.60 -1.55
CA ALA A 161 22.86 5.54 -2.38
C ALA A 161 21.35 5.51 -2.07
N ALA A 162 20.78 4.30 -1.93
CA ALA A 162 19.36 4.15 -1.63
C ALA A 162 18.98 4.77 -0.28
N ASP A 163 19.76 4.53 0.78
CA ASP A 163 19.50 5.08 2.11
C ASP A 163 19.69 6.60 2.15
N THR A 164 20.74 7.10 1.49
CA THR A 164 20.99 8.54 1.36
C THR A 164 19.81 9.25 0.71
N MET A 165 19.34 8.74 -0.43
CA MET A 165 18.21 9.35 -1.16
C MET A 165 16.89 9.22 -0.41
N LEU A 166 16.67 8.12 0.30
CA LEU A 166 15.53 7.92 1.19
C LEU A 166 15.48 8.99 2.27
N ARG A 167 16.59 9.19 2.99
CA ARG A 167 16.69 10.20 4.05
C ARG A 167 16.46 11.61 3.50
N LEU A 168 17.09 11.93 2.36
CA LEU A 168 16.93 13.23 1.72
C LEU A 168 15.48 13.52 1.30
N VAL A 169 14.79 12.55 0.68
CA VAL A 169 13.42 12.77 0.22
C VAL A 169 12.44 12.84 1.37
N VAL A 170 12.57 12.00 2.39
CA VAL A 170 11.69 12.05 3.58
C VAL A 170 11.89 13.37 4.34
N ALA A 171 13.13 13.79 4.56
CA ALA A 171 13.43 15.06 5.22
C ALA A 171 12.87 16.26 4.41
N ARG A 172 12.96 16.21 3.08
CA ARG A 172 12.37 17.23 2.19
C ARG A 172 10.86 17.32 2.37
N LEU A 173 10.16 16.18 2.34
CA LEU A 173 8.70 16.13 2.48
C LEU A 173 8.23 16.56 3.86
N LEU A 174 8.97 16.20 4.91
CA LEU A 174 8.69 16.66 6.27
C LEU A 174 8.89 18.17 6.41
N ARG A 175 9.89 18.78 5.76
CA ARG A 175 10.05 20.24 5.78
C ARG A 175 8.94 20.98 5.03
N SER A 176 8.45 20.42 3.91
CA SER A 176 7.44 21.09 3.08
C SER A 176 6.01 20.86 3.54
N SER A 177 5.73 19.72 4.15
CA SER A 177 4.37 19.25 4.45
C SER A 177 4.25 18.48 5.76
N GLY A 178 5.33 18.39 6.53
CA GLY A 178 5.36 17.70 7.79
C GLY A 178 4.61 18.48 8.87
N THR A 179 3.92 17.73 9.72
CA THR A 179 3.24 18.24 10.92
C THR A 179 3.42 17.25 12.06
N SER A 180 3.18 17.70 13.28
CA SER A 180 2.85 16.79 14.37
C SER A 180 1.42 16.31 14.13
N LEU A 181 1.24 15.01 13.91
CA LEU A 181 -0.07 14.41 13.91
C LEU A 181 -0.58 14.40 15.35
N PRO A 182 -1.89 14.64 15.57
CA PRO A 182 -2.46 14.44 16.89
C PRO A 182 -2.07 13.04 17.35
N ALA A 183 -1.63 12.94 18.61
CA ALA A 183 -1.37 11.65 19.22
C ALA A 183 -2.59 10.78 18.89
N ARG A 184 -2.34 9.61 18.27
CA ARG A 184 -3.41 8.65 18.01
C ARG A 184 -4.20 8.61 19.31
N PRO A 185 -5.51 8.88 19.29
CA PRO A 185 -6.25 8.86 20.53
C PRO A 185 -5.86 7.56 21.20
N ALA A 186 -5.33 7.67 22.42
CA ALA A 186 -5.18 6.47 23.24
C ALA A 186 -6.50 5.71 23.14
N ARG A 187 -6.50 4.41 23.43
CA ARG A 187 -7.75 3.62 23.58
C ARG A 187 -8.95 4.38 24.19
N ALA A 188 -8.68 5.44 24.96
CA ALA A 188 -9.55 6.47 25.50
C ALA A 188 -10.45 7.33 24.56
N ALA A 189 -10.18 7.59 23.27
CA ALA A 189 -11.05 8.51 22.48
C ALA A 189 -11.95 7.85 21.41
N ALA A 190 -11.72 6.58 21.06
CA ALA A 190 -12.80 5.81 20.44
C ALA A 190 -13.90 5.60 21.50
N PRO A 191 -15.20 5.64 21.14
CA PRO A 191 -16.24 5.17 22.05
C PRO A 191 -15.81 3.82 22.62
N ARG A 192 -15.92 3.61 23.94
CA ARG A 192 -15.41 2.42 24.63
C ARG A 192 -15.82 1.12 23.93
N ASP A 193 -17.02 1.09 23.37
CA ASP A 193 -17.56 -0.04 22.62
C ASP A 193 -16.77 -0.34 21.34
N ALA A 194 -16.34 0.68 20.60
CA ALA A 194 -15.55 0.52 19.38
C ALA A 194 -14.14 0.00 19.68
N SER A 195 -13.47 0.53 20.71
CA SER A 195 -12.16 0.01 21.15
C SER A 195 -12.24 -1.41 21.66
N ARG A 196 -13.26 -1.73 22.47
CA ARG A 196 -13.45 -3.09 22.96
C ARG A 196 -13.83 -4.06 21.85
N ALA A 197 -14.69 -3.66 20.92
CA ALA A 197 -15.02 -4.46 19.74
C ALA A 197 -13.77 -4.82 18.92
N ARG A 198 -12.89 -3.84 18.70
CA ARG A 198 -11.63 -4.07 18.00
C ARG A 198 -10.75 -5.11 18.73
N GLU A 199 -10.61 -4.99 20.05
CA GLU A 199 -9.83 -5.96 20.85
C GLU A 199 -10.38 -7.39 20.75
N ILE A 200 -11.71 -7.53 20.78
CA ILE A 200 -12.36 -8.83 20.62
C ILE A 200 -12.10 -9.38 19.22
N LEU A 201 -12.22 -8.56 18.18
CA LEU A 201 -11.96 -8.96 16.80
C LEU A 201 -10.49 -9.32 16.54
N GLU A 202 -9.54 -8.62 17.16
CA GLU A 202 -8.11 -8.93 17.08
C GLU A 202 -7.79 -10.27 17.78
N SER A 203 -8.29 -10.45 19.01
CA SER A 203 -8.02 -11.65 19.81
C SER A 203 -8.71 -12.90 19.27
N ARG A 204 -9.90 -12.75 18.67
CA ARG A 204 -10.69 -13.85 18.09
C ARG A 204 -10.69 -13.81 16.56
N MET A 205 -9.61 -13.30 15.95
CA MET A 205 -9.54 -13.07 14.50
C MET A 205 -9.79 -14.32 13.67
N ALA A 206 -9.40 -15.51 14.13
CA ALA A 206 -9.62 -16.77 13.42
C ALA A 206 -11.10 -17.19 13.39
N ALA A 207 -11.82 -16.96 14.49
CA ALA A 207 -13.22 -17.32 14.68
C ALA A 207 -13.95 -16.16 15.37
N PRO A 208 -14.24 -15.07 14.63
CA PRO A 208 -14.82 -13.86 15.20
C PRO A 208 -16.30 -14.10 15.57
N PRO A 209 -16.82 -13.42 16.60
CA PRO A 209 -18.26 -13.43 16.88
C PRO A 209 -19.04 -12.78 15.72
N SER A 210 -20.31 -13.16 15.58
CA SER A 210 -21.25 -12.41 14.73
C SER A 210 -21.44 -10.99 15.26
N LEU A 211 -21.93 -10.07 14.42
CA LEU A 211 -22.23 -8.70 14.85
C LEU A 211 -23.21 -8.67 16.04
N ARG A 212 -24.19 -9.58 16.07
CA ARG A 212 -25.18 -9.67 17.15
C ARG A 212 -24.55 -10.10 18.46
N GLU A 213 -23.67 -11.11 18.42
CA GLU A 213 -22.95 -11.59 19.61
C GLU A 213 -21.97 -10.53 20.11
N LEU A 214 -21.23 -9.89 19.20
CA LEU A 214 -20.30 -8.81 19.55
C LEU A 214 -21.03 -7.63 20.19
N ALA A 215 -22.18 -7.24 19.64
CA ALA A 215 -23.00 -6.17 20.20
C ALA A 215 -23.57 -6.56 21.58
N ALA A 216 -24.05 -7.80 21.73
CA ALA A 216 -24.55 -8.30 23.01
C ALA A 216 -23.46 -8.36 24.09
N GLU A 217 -22.24 -8.82 23.77
CA GLU A 217 -21.09 -8.86 24.68
C GLU A 217 -20.70 -7.45 25.18
N LEU A 218 -21.01 -6.41 24.39
CA LEU A 218 -20.70 -5.01 24.70
C LEU A 218 -21.91 -4.24 25.27
N GLY A 219 -23.09 -4.87 25.40
CA GLY A 219 -24.31 -4.18 25.83
C GLY A 219 -24.80 -3.11 24.84
N ALA A 220 -24.43 -3.22 23.56
CA ALA A 220 -24.75 -2.25 22.52
C ALA A 220 -25.80 -2.78 21.52
N GLY A 221 -26.49 -1.87 20.83
CA GLY A 221 -27.30 -2.23 19.66
C GLY A 221 -26.42 -2.47 18.42
N PRO A 222 -26.69 -3.47 17.55
CA PRO A 222 -25.86 -3.77 16.38
C PRO A 222 -25.58 -2.56 15.47
N PHE A 223 -26.60 -1.76 15.17
CA PHE A 223 -26.44 -0.54 14.36
C PHE A 223 -25.67 0.56 15.07
N ALA A 224 -25.82 0.69 16.39
CA ALA A 224 -25.04 1.64 17.18
C ALA A 224 -23.56 1.26 17.17
N LEU A 225 -23.24 -0.03 17.32
CA LEU A 225 -21.88 -0.54 17.24
C LEU A 225 -21.27 -0.33 15.84
N LEU A 226 -22.02 -0.61 14.77
CA LEU A 226 -21.54 -0.36 13.40
C LEU A 226 -21.15 1.11 13.18
N ARG A 227 -21.99 2.05 13.63
CA ARG A 227 -21.72 3.49 13.52
C ARG A 227 -20.51 3.88 14.36
N ALA A 228 -20.53 3.56 15.65
CA ALA A 228 -19.43 3.87 16.55
C ALA A 228 -18.07 3.32 16.05
N PHE A 229 -18.06 2.11 15.49
CA PHE A 229 -16.86 1.51 14.93
C PHE A 229 -16.40 2.22 13.65
N ARG A 230 -17.33 2.54 12.74
CA ARG A 230 -17.01 3.29 11.51
C ARG A 230 -16.49 4.69 11.84
N ASP A 231 -17.09 5.37 12.81
CA ASP A 231 -16.69 6.72 13.22
C ASP A 231 -15.30 6.70 13.86
N ALA A 232 -14.99 5.66 14.65
CA ALA A 232 -13.68 5.51 15.29
C ALA A 232 -12.56 5.05 14.34
N TYR A 233 -12.86 4.19 13.36
CA TYR A 233 -11.84 3.51 12.54
C TYR A 233 -11.98 3.68 11.03
N GLY A 234 -12.91 4.51 10.57
CA GLY A 234 -13.13 4.85 9.16
C GLY A 234 -13.71 3.72 8.30
N MET A 235 -14.02 2.55 8.88
CA MET A 235 -14.61 1.42 8.15
C MET A 235 -15.44 0.49 9.07
N PRO A 236 -16.39 -0.29 8.52
CA PRO A 236 -17.18 -1.24 9.31
C PRO A 236 -16.34 -2.40 9.89
N PRO A 237 -16.78 -3.04 10.99
CA PRO A 237 -16.05 -4.11 11.68
C PRO A 237 -15.55 -5.25 10.78
N HIS A 238 -16.38 -5.71 9.82
CA HIS A 238 -15.99 -6.81 8.93
C HIS A 238 -14.87 -6.42 7.95
N ALA A 239 -14.94 -5.20 7.39
CA ALA A 239 -13.89 -4.68 6.51
C ALA A 239 -12.59 -4.48 7.30
N TRP A 240 -12.70 -3.95 8.52
CA TRP A 240 -11.60 -3.79 9.44
C TRP A 240 -10.92 -5.12 9.81
N LEU A 241 -11.70 -6.14 10.15
CA LEU A 241 -11.17 -7.47 10.47
C LEU A 241 -10.44 -8.07 9.27
N THR A 242 -10.98 -7.90 8.07
CA THR A 242 -10.34 -8.37 6.84
C THR A 242 -8.99 -7.71 6.61
N ASP A 243 -8.89 -6.39 6.80
CA ASP A 243 -7.63 -5.65 6.75
C ASP A 243 -6.64 -6.16 7.81
N ALA A 244 -7.10 -6.30 9.06
CA ALA A 244 -6.28 -6.80 10.17
C ALA A 244 -5.75 -8.22 9.91
N ARG A 245 -6.56 -9.10 9.32
CA ARG A 245 -6.15 -10.44 8.86
C ARG A 245 -5.06 -10.38 7.82
N VAL A 246 -5.18 -9.49 6.84
CA VAL A 246 -4.14 -9.30 5.80
C VAL A 246 -2.85 -8.76 6.40
N ARG A 247 -2.92 -7.79 7.33
CA ARG A 247 -1.73 -7.29 8.04
C ARG A 247 -1.05 -8.40 8.85
N ARG A 248 -1.82 -9.20 9.58
CA ARG A 248 -1.25 -10.36 10.31
C ARG A 248 -0.65 -11.39 9.36
N ALA A 249 -1.29 -11.65 8.22
CA ALA A 249 -0.74 -12.54 7.20
C ALA A 249 0.58 -12.00 6.61
N ARG A 250 0.72 -10.69 6.37
CA ARG A 250 2.00 -10.08 5.96
C ARG A 250 3.11 -10.40 6.94
N HIS A 251 2.87 -10.24 8.24
CA HIS A 251 3.85 -10.56 9.30
C HIS A 251 4.22 -12.05 9.31
N LEU A 252 3.25 -12.95 9.14
CA LEU A 252 3.54 -14.40 9.04
C LEU A 252 4.37 -14.74 7.80
N LEU A 253 4.04 -14.16 6.65
CA LEU A 253 4.79 -14.34 5.40
C LEU A 253 6.20 -13.75 5.50
N ASP A 254 6.36 -12.62 6.18
CA ASP A 254 7.67 -12.03 6.51
C ASP A 254 8.50 -13.00 7.35
N SER A 255 7.88 -13.76 8.27
CA SER A 255 8.53 -14.83 9.05
C SER A 255 8.69 -16.16 8.30
N GLY A 256 8.34 -16.21 7.00
CA GLY A 256 8.56 -17.38 6.14
C GLY A 256 7.43 -18.42 6.13
N VAL A 257 6.34 -18.20 6.88
CA VAL A 257 5.15 -19.06 6.92
C VAL A 257 4.54 -19.20 5.52
N SER A 258 4.01 -20.37 5.18
CA SER A 258 3.39 -20.59 3.86
C SER A 258 2.08 -19.81 3.72
N PRO A 259 1.65 -19.42 2.49
CA PRO A 259 0.37 -18.75 2.30
C PRO A 259 -0.83 -19.60 2.74
N ALA A 260 -0.73 -20.92 2.65
CA ALA A 260 -1.77 -21.84 3.13
C ALA A 260 -1.91 -21.76 4.67
N ASP A 261 -0.79 -21.92 5.37
CA ASP A 261 -0.78 -21.89 6.84
C ASP A 261 -1.15 -20.51 7.37
N ALA A 262 -0.68 -19.44 6.70
CA ALA A 262 -1.03 -18.07 7.03
C ALA A 262 -2.53 -17.83 6.87
N ALA A 263 -3.17 -18.38 5.83
CA ALA A 263 -4.61 -18.26 5.63
C ALA A 263 -5.40 -18.85 6.79
N VAL A 264 -5.08 -20.09 7.19
CA VAL A 264 -5.72 -20.76 8.33
C VAL A 264 -5.47 -20.00 9.63
N THR A 265 -4.22 -19.61 9.89
CA THR A 265 -3.82 -18.92 11.13
C THR A 265 -4.58 -17.62 11.36
N VAL A 266 -4.85 -16.85 10.29
CA VAL A 266 -5.57 -15.57 10.42
C VAL A 266 -7.08 -15.71 10.21
N GLY A 267 -7.61 -16.90 9.95
CA GLY A 267 -9.05 -17.13 9.80
C GLY A 267 -9.63 -16.85 8.41
N PHE A 268 -8.84 -16.96 7.35
CA PHE A 268 -9.38 -17.14 6.01
C PHE A 268 -9.76 -18.61 5.81
N THR A 269 -10.84 -18.85 5.06
CA THR A 269 -11.35 -20.20 4.76
C THR A 269 -10.30 -21.09 4.10
N ASP A 270 -9.52 -20.52 3.18
CA ASP A 270 -8.50 -21.22 2.42
C ASP A 270 -7.47 -20.24 1.83
N GLN A 271 -6.41 -20.77 1.23
CA GLN A 271 -5.40 -19.97 0.55
C GLN A 271 -5.97 -19.11 -0.61
N PRO A 272 -6.85 -19.62 -1.49
CA PRO A 272 -7.52 -18.78 -2.50
C PRO A 272 -8.23 -17.56 -1.91
N HIS A 273 -8.90 -17.71 -0.78
CA HIS A 273 -9.58 -16.64 -0.07
C HIS A 273 -8.58 -15.60 0.44
N LEU A 274 -7.49 -16.02 1.10
CA LEU A 274 -6.38 -15.12 1.43
C LEU A 274 -5.84 -14.41 0.18
N ASN A 275 -5.59 -15.14 -0.91
CA ASN A 275 -5.00 -14.58 -2.12
C ASN A 275 -5.84 -13.44 -2.71
N ARG A 276 -7.17 -13.60 -2.78
CA ARG A 276 -8.08 -12.55 -3.25
C ARG A 276 -7.97 -11.29 -2.40
N HIS A 277 -8.05 -11.41 -1.08
CA HIS A 277 -8.04 -10.25 -0.18
C HIS A 277 -6.65 -9.61 -0.08
N PHE A 278 -5.61 -10.44 0.06
CA PHE A 278 -4.23 -10.00 0.13
C PHE A 278 -3.84 -9.25 -1.15
N THR A 279 -4.14 -9.80 -2.32
CA THR A 279 -3.85 -9.10 -3.59
C THR A 279 -4.61 -7.79 -3.65
N ARG A 280 -5.90 -7.76 -3.31
CA ARG A 280 -6.74 -6.55 -3.36
C ARG A 280 -6.29 -5.43 -2.41
N ILE A 281 -5.59 -5.76 -1.32
CA ILE A 281 -5.10 -4.80 -0.31
C ILE A 281 -3.61 -4.45 -0.51
N VAL A 282 -2.76 -5.46 -0.75
CA VAL A 282 -1.30 -5.29 -0.83
C VAL A 282 -0.81 -5.02 -2.25
N GLY A 283 -1.64 -5.29 -3.26
CA GLY A 283 -1.30 -5.08 -4.68
C GLY A 283 -0.65 -6.28 -5.35
N VAL A 284 0.05 -7.14 -4.59
CA VAL A 284 0.70 -8.36 -5.08
C VAL A 284 0.13 -9.63 -4.41
N PRO A 285 0.21 -10.81 -5.06
CA PRO A 285 -0.17 -12.07 -4.44
C PRO A 285 0.74 -12.45 -3.26
N PRO A 286 0.23 -13.14 -2.22
CA PRO A 286 0.99 -13.50 -1.02
C PRO A 286 2.19 -14.41 -1.32
N GLY A 287 2.08 -15.26 -2.35
CA GLY A 287 3.20 -16.09 -2.82
C GLY A 287 4.35 -15.27 -3.40
N ALA A 288 4.04 -14.23 -4.19
CA ALA A 288 5.04 -13.32 -4.73
C ALA A 288 5.67 -12.47 -3.62
N TYR A 289 4.84 -11.96 -2.71
CA TYR A 289 5.28 -11.21 -1.53
C TYR A 289 6.27 -12.01 -0.68
N ARG A 290 5.95 -13.27 -0.31
CA ARG A 290 6.83 -14.12 0.52
C ARG A 290 8.18 -14.40 -0.15
N ARG A 291 8.19 -14.64 -1.46
CA ARG A 291 9.42 -14.93 -2.20
C ARG A 291 10.42 -13.77 -2.09
N GLU A 292 9.95 -12.54 -2.24
CA GLU A 292 10.78 -11.33 -2.08
C GLU A 292 11.32 -11.18 -0.65
N ARG A 293 10.59 -11.67 0.37
CA ARG A 293 11.05 -11.65 1.77
C ARG A 293 12.14 -12.70 2.05
N LYS A 294 11.99 -13.91 1.50
CA LYS A 294 13.00 -14.98 1.63
C LYS A 294 14.34 -14.55 1.04
N ASN A 295 14.34 -13.97 -0.15
CA ASN A 295 15.56 -13.49 -0.81
C ASN A 295 16.39 -12.54 0.09
N VAL A 296 15.72 -11.64 0.81
CA VAL A 296 16.35 -10.70 1.75
C VAL A 296 16.96 -11.41 2.96
N GLN A 297 16.25 -12.40 3.51
CA GLN A 297 16.73 -13.18 4.66
C GLN A 297 17.94 -14.03 4.31
N ASP A 298 17.92 -14.68 3.15
CA ASP A 298 19.02 -15.51 2.67
C ASP A 298 20.28 -14.66 2.42
N THR A 299 20.11 -13.48 1.83
CA THR A 299 21.21 -12.52 1.61
C THR A 299 21.83 -12.04 2.94
N ARG A 300 21.02 -11.74 3.96
CA ARG A 300 21.54 -11.34 5.29
C ARG A 300 22.33 -12.46 5.95
N LYS A 301 21.80 -13.68 5.96
CA LYS A 301 22.51 -14.85 6.51
C LYS A 301 23.86 -15.08 5.83
N ALA A 302 23.93 -14.92 4.51
CA ALA A 302 25.18 -15.05 3.78
C ALA A 302 26.20 -13.98 4.18
N ALA A 303 25.77 -12.72 4.34
CA ALA A 303 26.64 -11.63 4.76
C ALA A 303 27.18 -11.83 6.20
N ASP A 304 26.33 -12.25 7.14
CA ASP A 304 26.72 -12.49 8.53
C ASP A 304 27.78 -13.60 8.65
N LEU A 305 27.64 -14.68 7.86
CA LEU A 305 28.60 -15.78 7.79
C LEU A 305 29.96 -15.35 7.23
N THR A 306 29.99 -14.43 6.26
CA THR A 306 31.24 -13.89 5.69
C THR A 306 31.94 -12.87 6.60
N SER A 307 31.23 -12.24 7.54
CA SER A 307 31.82 -11.30 8.51
C SER A 307 32.37 -11.96 9.79
N ALA A 308 32.11 -13.26 9.97
CA ALA A 308 32.51 -14.02 11.15
C ALA A 308 33.74 -14.93 10.94
N GLY A 309 34.37 -14.89 9.76
CA GLY A 309 35.58 -15.65 9.41
C GLY A 309 36.70 -14.72 8.97
#